data_AF-A0A6G3S223-F1
#
_entry.id   AF-A0A6G3S223-F1
#
_cell.length_a   1.000
_cell.length_b   1.000
_cell.length_c   1.000
_cell.angle_alpha   90.00
_cell.angle_beta   90.00
_cell.angle_gamma   90.00
#
_symmetry.space_group_name_H-M   'P 1'
#
loop_
_entity.id
_entity.type
_entity.pdbx_description
1 polymer ?
#
loop_
_entity_poly.entity_id
_entity_poly.type
_entity_poly.pdbx_seq_one_letter_code
_entity_poly.pdbx_strand_id
1 'polypeptide(L)'
;PGDLTGHEVLVTALADHPRILLAAARHRAPDRLARHLVDVADAFLGDARLHAGVLPRGEEKPSAAHRARLALAEATGTVLAGGLTLLGIDAPAFL
;
A
#
# COMPACT_ATOMS: atom_id res chain seq x y z
N PRO A 1 8.46 -7.12 -22.69
CA PRO A 1 7.53 -6.63 -21.65
C PRO A 1 8.29 -6.46 -20.34
N GLY A 2 8.59 -5.20 -19.98
CA GLY A 2 9.43 -4.88 -18.83
C GLY A 2 8.80 -5.40 -17.55
N ASP A 3 9.61 -6.09 -16.75
CA ASP A 3 9.26 -6.52 -15.40
C ASP A 3 8.95 -5.24 -14.61
N LEU A 4 7.67 -4.93 -14.42
CA LEU A 4 7.27 -3.80 -13.59
C LEU A 4 7.90 -4.06 -12.23
N THR A 5 8.82 -3.20 -11.81
CA THR A 5 9.44 -3.38 -10.50
C THR A 5 8.33 -3.35 -9.45
N GLY A 6 8.42 -4.16 -8.38
CA GLY A 6 7.35 -4.23 -7.36
C GLY A 6 6.90 -2.85 -6.84
N HIS A 7 7.82 -1.89 -6.88
CA HIS A 7 7.56 -0.48 -6.64
C HIS A 7 6.53 0.18 -7.58
N GLU A 8 6.64 -0.01 -8.90
CA GLU A 8 5.70 0.53 -9.90
C GLU A 8 4.32 -0.10 -9.74
N VAL A 9 4.27 -1.38 -9.38
CA VAL A 9 3.02 -2.10 -9.07
C VAL A 9 2.34 -1.47 -7.85
N LEU A 10 3.09 -1.22 -6.77
CA LEU A 10 2.55 -0.59 -5.57
C LEU A 10 2.03 0.83 -5.84
N VAL A 11 2.82 1.66 -6.53
CA VAL A 11 2.41 3.04 -6.87
C VAL A 11 1.13 3.03 -7.71
N THR A 12 1.04 2.13 -8.69
CA THR A 12 -0.16 1.99 -9.54
C THR A 12 -1.36 1.56 -8.71
N ALA A 13 -1.20 0.55 -7.84
CA ALA A 13 -2.28 0.08 -6.98
C ALA A 13 -2.80 1.18 -6.03
N LEU A 14 -1.90 1.97 -5.43
CA LEU A 14 -2.28 3.10 -4.59
C LEU A 14 -3.01 4.20 -5.39
N ALA A 15 -2.55 4.49 -6.61
CA ALA A 15 -3.18 5.48 -7.48
C ALA A 15 -4.58 5.06 -7.96
N ASP A 16 -4.81 3.76 -8.18
CA ASP A 16 -6.10 3.21 -8.60
C ASP A 16 -7.15 3.17 -7.48
N HIS A 17 -6.72 3.26 -6.21
CA HIS A 17 -7.60 3.08 -5.05
C HIS A 17 -8.87 3.94 -5.07
N PRO A 18 -8.84 5.26 -5.32
CA PRO A 18 -10.05 6.09 -5.34
C PRO A 18 -11.04 5.66 -6.42
N ARG A 19 -10.53 5.23 -7.58
CA ARG A 19 -11.34 4.77 -8.72
C ARG A 19 -12.03 3.44 -8.39
N ILE A 20 -11.29 2.51 -7.81
CA ILE A 20 -11.80 1.19 -7.41
C ILE A 20 -12.82 1.33 -6.29
N LEU A 21 -12.54 2.18 -5.28
CA LEU A 21 -13.47 2.46 -4.19
C LEU A 21 -14.81 3.01 -4.71
N LEU A 22 -14.78 3.98 -5.62
CA LEU A 22 -15.98 4.54 -6.23
C LEU A 22 -16.76 3.49 -7.02
N ALA A 23 -16.07 2.63 -7.78
CA ALA A 23 -16.71 1.54 -8.51
C ALA A 23 -17.34 0.50 -7.57
N ALA A 24 -16.64 0.11 -6.50
CA ALA A 24 -17.15 -0.81 -5.49
C ALA A 24 -18.41 -0.24 -4.81
N ALA A 25 -18.41 1.05 -4.48
CA ALA A 25 -19.58 1.72 -3.90
C ALA A 25 -20.78 1.76 -4.87
N ARG A 26 -20.56 2.16 -6.14
CA ARG A 26 -21.63 2.22 -7.16
C ARG A 26 -22.27 0.87 -7.43
N HIS A 27 -21.48 -0.19 -7.42
CA HIS A 27 -21.95 -1.54 -7.71
C HIS A 27 -22.35 -2.31 -6.45
N ARG A 28 -22.29 -1.70 -5.26
CA ARG A 28 -22.53 -2.37 -3.97
C ARG A 28 -21.74 -3.68 -3.84
N ALA A 29 -20.46 -3.61 -4.21
CA ALA A 29 -19.56 -4.76 -4.32
C ALA A 29 -18.39 -4.62 -3.32
N PRO A 30 -18.62 -4.87 -2.01
CA PRO A 30 -17.57 -4.77 -0.98
C PRO A 30 -16.43 -5.79 -1.19
N ASP A 31 -16.72 -6.92 -1.84
CA ASP A 31 -15.74 -7.94 -2.23
C ASP A 31 -14.69 -7.41 -3.21
N ARG A 32 -15.05 -6.43 -4.06
CA ARG A 32 -14.09 -5.78 -4.97
C ARG A 32 -13.11 -4.90 -4.20
N LEU A 33 -13.60 -4.20 -3.18
CA LEU A 33 -12.75 -3.41 -2.30
C LEU A 33 -11.79 -4.33 -1.53
N ALA A 34 -12.30 -5.41 -0.94
CA ALA A 34 -11.48 -6.37 -0.20
C ALA A 34 -10.35 -6.97 -1.07
N ARG A 35 -10.67 -7.42 -2.29
CA ARG A 35 -9.66 -7.93 -3.24
C ARG A 35 -8.60 -6.90 -3.58
N HIS A 36 -9.01 -5.67 -3.82
CA HIS A 36 -8.06 -4.60 -4.09
C HIS A 36 -7.14 -4.27 -2.89
N LEU A 37 -7.66 -4.34 -1.65
CA LEU A 37 -6.82 -4.17 -0.46
C LEU A 37 -5.78 -5.29 -0.33
N VAL A 38 -6.14 -6.52 -0.70
CA VAL A 38 -5.19 -7.65 -0.78
C VAL A 38 -4.14 -7.37 -1.85
N ASP A 39 -4.53 -6.92 -3.05
CA ASP A 39 -3.57 -6.59 -4.11
C ASP A 39 -2.58 -5.48 -3.68
N VAL A 40 -3.05 -4.48 -2.94
CA VAL A 40 -2.21 -3.42 -2.36
C VAL A 40 -1.24 -3.99 -1.32
N ALA A 41 -1.71 -4.86 -0.43
CA ALA A 41 -0.88 -5.50 0.59
C ALA A 41 0.18 -6.42 -0.04
N ASP A 42 -0.19 -7.21 -1.04
CA ASP A 42 0.72 -8.11 -1.76
C ASP A 42 1.77 -7.30 -2.53
N ALA A 43 1.38 -6.20 -3.18
CA ALA A 43 2.33 -5.31 -3.87
C ALA A 43 3.31 -4.66 -2.88
N PHE A 44 2.85 -4.27 -1.69
CA PHE A 44 3.70 -3.73 -0.64
C PHE A 44 4.68 -4.78 -0.11
N LEU A 45 4.20 -5.99 0.21
CA LEU A 45 5.04 -7.09 0.70
C LEU A 45 5.96 -7.65 -0.39
N GLY A 46 5.62 -7.50 -1.66
CA GLY A 46 6.43 -7.92 -2.81
C GLY A 46 7.51 -6.91 -3.24
N ASP A 47 7.45 -5.65 -2.79
CA ASP A 47 8.47 -4.66 -3.15
C ASP A 47 9.79 -4.93 -2.40
N ALA A 48 10.76 -5.50 -3.13
CA ALA A 48 12.12 -5.75 -2.66
C ALA A 48 12.81 -4.49 -2.09
N ARG A 49 12.43 -3.27 -2.50
CA ARG A 49 13.01 -2.03 -1.97
C ARG A 49 12.60 -1.74 -0.53
N LEU A 50 11.44 -2.22 -0.10
CA LEU A 50 10.99 -2.09 1.29
C LEU A 50 11.72 -3.07 2.22
N HIS A 51 12.18 -4.21 1.70
CA HIS A 51 13.01 -5.17 2.44
C HIS A 51 14.38 -4.61 2.82
N ALA A 52 14.91 -3.68 2.01
CA ALA A 52 16.14 -2.95 2.32
C ALA A 52 16.01 -2.02 3.54
N GLY A 53 14.82 -1.91 4.15
CA GLY A 53 14.55 -1.10 5.33
C GLY A 53 14.01 0.28 4.97
N VAL A 54 12.98 0.70 5.70
CA VAL A 54 12.39 2.04 5.59
C VAL A 54 13.24 3.07 6.34
N LEU A 55 13.76 2.69 7.50
CA LEU A 55 14.62 3.51 8.33
C LEU A 55 16.10 3.19 8.07
N PRO A 56 17.00 4.20 8.15
CA PRO A 56 18.44 3.96 8.08
C PRO A 56 18.88 3.01 9.20
N ARG A 57 19.81 2.08 8.91
CA ARG A 57 20.34 1.14 9.90
C ARG A 57 21.79 1.47 10.27
N GLY A 58 22.10 1.43 11.57
CA GLY A 58 23.45 1.67 12.08
C GLY A 58 23.97 3.08 11.75
N GLU A 59 25.10 3.15 11.05
CA GLU A 59 25.76 4.40 10.64
C GLU A 59 25.23 4.98 9.31
N GLU A 60 24.19 4.37 8.73
CA GLU A 60 23.60 4.86 7.49
C GLU A 60 22.98 6.25 7.67
N LYS A 61 23.35 7.17 6.77
CA LYS A 61 22.80 8.52 6.78
C LYS A 61 21.38 8.52 6.18
N PRO A 62 20.42 9.27 6.76
CA PRO A 62 19.11 9.47 6.17
C PRO A 62 19.22 10.01 4.73
N SER A 63 18.63 9.29 3.77
CA SER A 63 18.70 9.63 2.35
C SER A 63 17.31 9.85 1.76
N ALA A 64 17.25 10.41 0.55
CA ALA A 64 15.99 10.57 -0.18
C ALA A 64 15.26 9.23 -0.41
N ALA A 65 16.02 8.14 -0.57
CA ALA A 65 15.44 6.80 -0.73
C ALA A 65 14.70 6.34 0.53
N HIS A 66 15.27 6.56 1.72
CA HIS A 66 14.62 6.22 3.00
C HIS A 66 13.32 7.01 3.17
N ARG A 67 13.34 8.32 2.88
CA ARG A 67 12.13 9.16 2.94
C ARG A 67 11.06 8.70 1.95
N ALA A 68 11.44 8.33 0.74
CA ALA A 68 10.49 7.82 -0.26
C ALA A 68 9.84 6.50 0.18
N ARG A 69 10.62 5.58 0.76
CA ARG A 69 10.10 4.32 1.31
C ARG A 69 9.15 4.56 2.48
N LEU A 70 9.46 5.51 3.36
CA LEU A 70 8.60 5.88 4.49
C LEU A 70 7.27 6.44 4.00
N ALA A 71 7.30 7.39 3.06
CA ALA A 71 6.09 7.97 2.48
C ALA A 71 5.21 6.89 1.81
N LEU A 72 5.81 5.88 1.17
CA LEU A 72 5.07 4.75 0.60
C LEU A 72 4.43 3.85 1.67
N ALA A 73 5.16 3.57 2.76
CA ALA A 73 4.61 2.82 3.88
C ALA A 73 3.42 3.56 4.53
N GLU A 74 3.54 4.88 4.72
CA GLU A 74 2.46 5.73 5.25
C GLU A 74 1.24 5.76 4.32
N ALA A 75 1.45 5.92 3.01
CA ALA A 75 0.39 5.90 2.02
C ALA A 75 -0.34 4.54 2.00
N THR A 76 0.41 3.44 2.03
CA THR A 76 -0.14 2.08 2.07
C THR A 76 -0.93 1.85 3.35
N GLY A 77 -0.37 2.22 4.50
CA GLY A 77 -1.06 2.13 5.79
C GLY A 77 -2.36 2.92 5.81
N THR A 78 -2.38 4.10 5.21
CA THR A 78 -3.58 4.95 5.10
C THR A 78 -4.68 4.28 4.26
N VAL A 79 -4.32 3.73 3.09
CA VAL A 79 -5.25 3.03 2.21
C VAL A 79 -5.83 1.78 2.87
N LEU A 80 -4.98 0.98 3.52
CA LEU A 80 -5.42 -0.23 4.21
C LEU A 80 -6.33 0.10 5.40
N ALA A 81 -5.92 1.05 6.27
CA ALA A 81 -6.72 1.44 7.42
C ALA A 81 -8.09 2.00 7.02
N GLY A 82 -8.13 2.88 6.02
CA GLY A 82 -9.38 3.45 5.49
C GLY A 82 -10.27 2.37 4.86
N GLY A 83 -9.69 1.50 4.04
CA GLY A 83 -10.41 0.41 3.39
C GLY A 83 -10.99 -0.61 4.37
N LEU A 84 -10.21 -1.02 5.38
CA LEU A 84 -10.67 -1.94 6.42
C LEU A 84 -11.80 -1.33 7.26
N THR A 85 -11.69 -0.05 7.62
CA THR A 85 -12.76 0.68 8.34
C THR A 85 -14.06 0.66 7.55
N LEU A 86 -14.00 0.84 6.21
CA LEU A 86 -15.18 0.76 5.33
C LEU A 86 -15.78 -0.64 5.25
N LEU A 87 -14.99 -1.69 5.51
CA LEU A 87 -15.46 -3.07 5.59
C LEU A 87 -16.00 -3.42 6.99
N GLY A 88 -15.99 -2.48 7.95
CA GLY A 88 -16.36 -2.74 9.34
C GLY A 88 -15.32 -3.58 10.10
N ILE A 89 -14.08 -3.62 9.59
CA ILE A 89 -12.96 -4.28 10.25
C ILE A 89 -12.15 -3.18 10.94
N ASP A 90 -12.07 -3.24 12.26
CA ASP A 90 -11.16 -2.38 13.00
C ASP A 90 -9.72 -2.73 12.60
N ALA A 91 -9.04 -1.80 11.93
CA ALA A 91 -7.62 -1.92 11.67
C ALA A 91 -6.87 -1.69 13.00
N PRO A 92 -6.17 -2.70 13.56
CA PRO A 92 -5.43 -2.50 14.80
C PRO A 92 -4.32 -1.48 14.57
N ALA A 93 -4.27 -0.45 15.42
CA ALA A 93 -3.25 0.60 15.34
C ALA A 93 -1.84 0.12 15.77
N PHE A 94 -1.71 -1.14 16.19
CA PHE A 94 -0.49 -1.70 16.77
C PHE A 94 -0.32 -3.17 16.33
N LEU A 95 0.85 -3.49 15.79
CA LEU A 95 1.43 -4.84 15.73
C LEU A 95 2.73 -4.81 16.53
#